data_AF-A0A2A4LP46-F1
#
_entry.id   AF-A0A2A4LP46-F1
#
_cell.length_a   1.000
_cell.length_b   1.000
_cell.length_c   1.000
_cell.angle_alpha   90.00
_cell.angle_beta   90.00
_cell.angle_gamma   90.00
#
_symmetry.space_group_name_H-M   'P 1'
#
loop_
_entity.id
_entity.type
_entity.pdbx_description
1 polymer ?
#
loop_
_entity_poly.entity_id
_entity_poly.type
_entity_poly.pdbx_seq_one_letter_code
_entity_poly.pdbx_strand_id
1 'polypeptide(L)' 'MEDISLQSRIDVLTEQQVLIQDSAVAFIAQDEELKKTRGSRFVQLGYDQQTWQDIAELGWLGFLVPEQYGGI' A
#
# COMPACT_ATOMS: atom_id res chain seq x y z
N MET A 1 31.45 -22.23 -0.81
CA MET A 1 30.71 -21.15 -0.13
C MET A 1 29.47 -20.94 -0.97
N GLU A 2 28.41 -21.65 -0.63
CA GLU A 2 27.12 -21.50 -1.31
C GLU A 2 26.66 -20.07 -1.10
N ASP A 3 26.40 -19.40 -2.20
CA ASP A 3 25.78 -18.08 -2.26
C ASP A 3 24.39 -18.24 -1.64
N ILE A 4 24.24 -17.81 -0.38
CA ILE A 4 22.92 -17.65 0.24
C ILE A 4 22.32 -16.39 -0.37
N SER A 5 21.94 -16.51 -1.64
CA SER A 5 21.16 -15.51 -2.32
C SER A 5 19.78 -15.50 -1.65
N LEU A 6 19.53 -14.43 -0.88
CA LEU A 6 18.24 -14.14 -0.25
C LEU A 6 17.10 -14.04 -1.30
N GLN A 7 17.41 -13.91 -2.59
CA GLN A 7 16.42 -14.02 -3.67
C GLN A 7 15.69 -15.37 -3.71
N SER A 8 16.20 -16.43 -3.07
CA SER A 8 15.52 -17.71 -3.04
C SER A 8 14.57 -17.85 -1.85
N ARG A 9 13.30 -17.46 -2.09
CA ARG A 9 12.04 -17.99 -1.49
C ARG A 9 11.20 -17.14 -0.54
N ILE A 10 11.54 -15.88 -0.22
CA ILE A 10 10.63 -14.98 0.54
C ILE A 10 10.44 -13.60 -0.14
N ASP A 11 11.37 -13.15 -0.97
CA ASP A 11 11.43 -11.75 -1.44
C ASP A 11 10.79 -11.49 -2.82
N VAL A 12 10.25 -12.52 -3.49
CA VAL A 12 9.62 -12.35 -4.82
C VAL A 12 8.10 -12.24 -4.65
N LEU A 13 7.59 -11.03 -4.87
CA LEU A 13 6.15 -10.77 -4.92
C LEU A 13 5.47 -11.60 -6.02
N THR A 14 4.26 -12.07 -5.75
CA THR A 14 3.41 -12.62 -6.81
C THR A 14 3.02 -11.54 -7.82
N GLU A 15 2.59 -11.93 -9.02
CA GLU A 15 2.10 -10.98 -10.02
C GLU A 15 1.00 -10.07 -9.47
N GLN A 16 0.06 -10.62 -8.70
CA GLN A 16 -0.99 -9.84 -8.05
C GLN A 16 -0.43 -8.85 -7.03
N GLN A 17 0.57 -9.24 -6.23
CA GLN A 17 1.21 -8.35 -5.27
C GLN A 17 2.01 -7.24 -5.94
N VAL A 18 2.65 -7.52 -7.08
CA VAL A 18 3.31 -6.50 -7.92
C VAL A 18 2.28 -5.51 -8.44
N LEU A 19 1.14 -5.97 -8.98
CA LEU A 19 0.07 -5.08 -9.45
C LEU A 19 -0.48 -4.18 -8.34
N ILE A 20 -0.66 -4.73 -7.13
CA ILE A 20 -1.07 -3.95 -5.96
C ILE A 20 -0.01 -2.90 -5.62
N GLN A 21 1.27 -3.29 -5.57
CA GLN A 21 2.37 -2.37 -5.30
C GLN A 21 2.43 -1.24 -6.33
N ASP A 22 2.35 -1.56 -7.62
CA ASP A 22 2.38 -0.56 -8.70
C ASP A 22 1.21 0.42 -8.58
N SER A 23 0.02 -0.06 -8.22
CA SER A 23 -1.14 0.79 -7.98
C SER A 23 -0.94 1.74 -6.79
N ALA A 24 -0.29 1.27 -5.71
CA ALA A 24 0.06 2.08 -4.55
C ALA A 24 1.09 3.17 -4.88
N VAL A 25 2.13 2.81 -5.65
CA VAL A 25 3.13 3.77 -6.13
C VAL A 25 2.48 4.83 -7.00
N ALA A 26 1.65 4.44 -7.96
CA ALA A 26 0.95 5.37 -8.85
C ALA A 26 -0.01 6.30 -8.08
N PHE A 27 -0.71 5.79 -7.06
CA PHE A 27 -1.60 6.59 -6.22
C PHE A 27 -0.83 7.67 -5.44
N ILE A 28 0.28 7.30 -4.78
CA ILE A 28 1.09 8.25 -4.01
C ILE A 28 1.80 9.26 -4.93
N ALA A 29 2.20 8.85 -6.13
CA ALA A 29 2.85 9.71 -7.12
C ALA A 29 1.97 10.87 -7.60
N GLN A 30 0.64 10.84 -7.36
CA GLN A 30 -0.25 11.97 -7.64
C GLN A 30 0.06 13.20 -6.78
N ASP A 31 0.74 13.02 -5.63
CA ASP A 31 1.29 14.09 -4.81
C ASP A 31 2.83 14.13 -4.97
N GLU A 32 3.29 14.71 -6.07
CA GLU A 32 4.71 14.75 -6.47
C GLU A 32 5.65 15.30 -5.37
N GLU A 33 5.16 16.23 -4.55
CA GLU A 33 5.93 16.85 -3.47
C GLU A 33 5.69 16.22 -2.09
N LEU A 34 4.85 15.18 -2.01
CA LEU A 34 4.39 14.53 -0.77
C LEU A 34 3.81 15.54 0.24
N LYS A 35 3.13 16.58 -0.24
CA LYS A 35 2.56 17.67 0.58
C LYS A 35 1.62 17.12 1.63
N LYS A 36 0.73 16.20 1.28
CA LYS A 36 -0.24 15.58 2.19
C LYS A 36 0.45 14.82 3.32
N THR A 37 1.41 13.97 2.97
CA THR A 37 2.19 13.17 3.93
C THR A 37 3.04 14.06 4.85
N ARG A 38 3.69 15.08 4.29
CA ARG A 38 4.50 16.03 5.07
C ARG A 38 3.65 16.86 6.02
N GLY A 39 2.49 17.34 5.56
CA GLY A 39 1.55 18.13 6.36
C GLY A 39 0.96 17.36 7.55
N SER A 40 0.80 16.04 7.41
CA SER A 40 0.19 15.19 8.44
C SER A 40 1.16 14.72 9.53
N ARG A 41 2.49 14.82 9.30
CA ARG A 41 3.54 14.21 10.14
C ARG A 41 3.51 14.59 11.62
N PHE A 42 2.98 15.77 11.97
CA PHE A 42 2.97 16.28 13.35
C PHE A 42 1.57 16.75 13.79
N VAL A 43 0.54 16.32 13.09
CA VAL A 43 -0.86 16.68 13.37
C VAL A 43 -1.58 15.43 13.85
N GLN A 44 -2.47 15.54 14.84
CA GLN A 44 -3.45 14.49 15.17
C GLN A 44 -4.63 14.65 14.21
N LEU A 45 -5.00 13.68 13.36
CA LEU A 45 -4.87 12.22 13.42
C LEU A 45 -3.58 11.58 12.82
N GLY A 46 -2.74 12.32 12.12
CA GLY A 46 -1.47 11.82 11.56
C GLY A 46 -1.58 11.32 10.12
N TYR A 47 -2.77 11.34 9.56
CA TYR A 47 -3.07 10.99 8.17
C TYR A 47 -4.17 11.91 7.62
N ASP A 48 -4.29 11.95 6.30
CA ASP A 48 -5.35 12.67 5.60
C ASP A 48 -6.58 11.78 5.44
N GLN A 49 -7.73 12.23 5.93
CA GLN A 49 -8.96 11.44 5.93
C GLN A 49 -9.49 11.18 4.52
N GLN A 50 -9.32 12.12 3.60
CA GLN A 50 -9.73 11.92 2.21
C GLN A 50 -8.89 10.83 1.55
N THR A 51 -7.57 10.88 1.74
CA THR A 51 -6.66 9.84 1.26
C THR A 51 -7.02 8.46 1.82
N TRP A 52 -7.44 8.37 3.09
CA TRP A 52 -7.93 7.12 3.68
C TRP A 52 -9.22 6.61 3.01
N GLN A 53 -10.15 7.52 2.71
CA GLN A 53 -11.39 7.21 2.00
C GLN A 53 -11.10 6.73 0.58
N ASP A 54 -10.19 7.38 -0.15
CA ASP A 54 -9.81 6.99 -1.51
C ASP A 54 -9.24 5.56 -1.52
N ILE A 55 -8.38 5.22 -0.55
CA ILE A 55 -7.81 3.86 -0.40
C ILE A 55 -8.91 2.83 -0.09
N ALA A 56 -9.95 3.20 0.66
CA ALA A 56 -11.09 2.33 0.93
C ALA A 56 -11.92 2.07 -0.34
N GLU A 57 -12.13 3.09 -1.17
CA GLU A 57 -12.86 2.98 -2.45
C GLU A 57 -12.12 2.14 -3.48
N LEU A 58 -10.78 2.11 -3.43
CA LEU A 58 -9.95 1.20 -4.22
C LEU A 58 -10.00 -0.25 -3.73
N GLY A 59 -10.68 -0.53 -2.60
CA GLY A 59 -10.84 -1.86 -2.04
C GLY A 59 -9.63 -2.38 -1.26
N TRP A 60 -8.57 -1.57 -1.09
CA TRP A 60 -7.30 -2.05 -0.51
C TRP A 60 -7.42 -2.44 0.96
N LEU A 61 -8.33 -1.80 1.70
CA LEU A 61 -8.61 -2.15 3.09
C LEU A 61 -9.21 -3.56 3.22
N GLY A 62 -9.74 -4.11 2.14
CA GLY A 62 -10.32 -5.46 2.09
C GLY A 62 -9.32 -6.58 1.87
N PHE A 63 -8.07 -6.30 1.42
CA PHE A 63 -7.10 -7.33 1.02
C PHE A 63 -6.72 -8.35 2.10
N LEU A 64 -6.86 -7.97 3.37
CA LEU A 64 -6.54 -8.82 4.52
C LEU A 64 -7.81 -9.23 5.29
N VAL A 65 -8.98 -8.91 4.76
CA VAL A 65 -10.27 -9.17 5.39
C VAL A 65 -10.91 -10.37 4.68
N PRO A 66 -11.37 -11.39 5.41
CA PRO A 66 -12.10 -12.50 4.80
C PRO A 66 -13.37 -12.05 4.05
N GLU A 67 -13.70 -12.71 2.93
CA GLU A 67 -14.90 -12.40 2.13
C GLU A 67 -16.21 -12.41 2.94
N GLN A 68 -16.32 -13.28 3.95
CA GLN A 68 -17.50 -13.34 4.83
C GLN A 68 -17.76 -12.05 5.62
N TYR A 69 -16.76 -11.17 5.73
CA TYR A 69 -16.85 -9.85 6.35
C TYR A 69 -16.84 -8.71 5.31
N GLY A 70 -16.95 -9.04 4.02
CA GLY A 70 -16.93 -8.06 2.92
C GLY A 70 -15.53 -7.67 2.43
N GLY A 71 -14.50 -8.47 2.73
CA GLY A 71 -13.18 -8.32 2.11
C GLY A 71 -13.08 -9.00 0.74
N ILE A 72 -11.85 -9.07 0.21
CA ILE A 72 -11.53 -9.58 -1.13
C ILE A 72 -10.55 -10.75 -1.00
#